data_AF-A0A6J1NBI1-F1
#
_entry.id   AF-A0A6J1NBI1-F1
#
_cell.length_a   1.000
_cell.length_b   1.000
_cell.length_c   1.000
_cell.angle_alpha   90.00
_cell.angle_beta   90.00
_cell.angle_gamma   90.00
#
_symmetry.space_group_name_H-M   'P 1'
#
loop_
_entity.id
_entity.type
_entity.pdbx_description
1 polymer ?
#
loop_
_entity_poly.entity_id
_entity_poly.type
_entity_poly.pdbx_seq_one_letter_code
_entity_poly.pdbx_strand_id
1 'polypeptide(L)'
;MTSKNHNHPTPKRPADNVIEEEGSNNTAVVITSRKGKEMLLYRKYTYRKQYTTSEKCRWVCSTKKNCHSVVFTDMNNVITSTFESHSHDPPKYYLNPNNLLGAIRERLVLEVE
;
A
#
# COMPACT_ATOMS: atom_id res chain seq x y z
N MET A 1 -2.70 -23.33 -30.77
CA MET A 1 -2.05 -22.46 -29.76
C MET A 1 -2.14 -23.19 -28.43
N THR A 2 -1.08 -23.90 -28.03
CA THR A 2 -1.13 -24.84 -26.91
C THR A 2 -0.89 -24.11 -25.60
N SER A 3 -1.91 -24.08 -24.74
CA SER A 3 -1.81 -23.61 -23.36
C SER A 3 -0.83 -24.51 -22.60
N LYS A 4 0.32 -23.96 -22.19
CA LYS A 4 1.26 -24.67 -21.32
C LYS A 4 0.67 -24.75 -19.92
N ASN A 5 0.35 -25.96 -19.48
CA ASN A 5 0.09 -26.24 -18.06
C ASN A 5 1.40 -26.02 -17.29
N HIS A 6 1.43 -25.00 -16.45
CA HIS A 6 2.54 -24.74 -15.54
C HIS A 6 2.16 -25.24 -14.14
N ASN A 7 2.80 -26.32 -13.68
CA ASN A 7 2.77 -26.75 -12.28
C ASN A 7 3.61 -25.76 -11.46
N HIS A 8 2.95 -24.78 -10.85
CA HIS A 8 3.57 -23.95 -9.82
C HIS A 8 3.05 -24.43 -8.45
N PRO A 9 3.91 -24.64 -7.45
CA PRO A 9 3.46 -24.94 -6.09
C PRO A 9 2.52 -23.82 -5.62
N THR A 10 1.37 -24.19 -5.07
CA THR A 10 0.44 -23.23 -4.48
C THR A 10 1.17 -22.45 -3.40
N PRO A 11 1.13 -21.11 -3.39
CA PRO A 11 1.72 -20.33 -2.31
C PRO A 11 1.01 -20.72 -1.02
N LYS A 12 1.75 -21.36 -0.11
CA LYS A 12 1.25 -21.72 1.21
C LYS A 12 0.89 -20.41 1.93
N ARG A 13 -0.38 -20.23 2.32
CA ARG A 13 -0.75 -19.23 3.33
C ARG A 13 0.10 -19.56 4.56
N PRO A 14 0.97 -18.66 5.04
CA PRO A 14 1.53 -18.83 6.37
C PRO A 14 0.35 -18.84 7.34
N ALA A 15 0.18 -19.97 8.02
CA ALA A 15 -0.81 -20.10 9.08
C ALA A 15 -0.51 -19.07 10.16
N ASP A 16 -1.54 -18.28 10.48
CA ASP A 16 -1.85 -17.66 11.76
C ASP A 16 -0.69 -17.62 12.77
N ASN A 17 0.16 -16.60 12.64
CA ASN A 17 0.99 -16.07 13.72
C ASN A 17 1.07 -14.56 13.49
N VAL A 18 -0.04 -13.87 13.77
CA VAL A 18 -0.06 -12.41 13.88
C VAL A 18 0.57 -12.07 15.22
N ILE A 19 1.85 -11.69 15.19
CA ILE A 19 2.48 -10.99 16.30
C ILE A 19 1.93 -9.56 16.23
N GLU A 20 1.00 -9.23 17.11
CA GLU A 20 0.49 -7.87 17.30
C GLU A 20 1.59 -7.05 18.00
N GLU A 21 2.45 -6.42 17.21
CA GLU A 21 3.36 -5.39 17.73
C GLU A 21 2.59 -4.06 17.87
N GLU A 22 2.19 -3.80 19.11
CA GLU A 22 1.61 -2.56 19.63
C GLU A 22 2.46 -1.35 19.20
N GLY A 23 1.96 -0.61 18.21
CA GLY A 23 2.59 0.62 17.69
C GLY A 23 2.54 0.78 16.17
N SER A 24 2.18 -0.27 15.41
CA SER A 24 2.02 -0.16 13.97
C SER A 24 0.62 0.32 13.62
N ASN A 25 0.49 1.62 13.30
CA ASN A 25 -0.75 2.17 12.76
C ASN A 25 -1.09 1.45 11.43
N ASN A 26 -1.98 0.45 11.50
CA ASN A 26 -2.53 -0.26 10.34
C ASN A 26 -3.52 0.58 9.52
N THR A 27 -3.56 1.88 9.77
CA THR A 27 -4.40 2.84 9.06
C THR A 27 -3.80 3.09 7.68
N ALA A 28 -4.56 2.74 6.64
CA ALA A 28 -4.32 3.26 5.30
C ALA A 28 -5.29 4.41 5.02
N VAL A 29 -4.84 5.37 4.22
CA VAL A 29 -5.64 6.52 3.81
C VAL A 29 -5.67 6.58 2.29
N VAL A 30 -6.84 6.84 1.72
CA VAL A 30 -6.97 7.10 0.29
C VAL A 30 -6.64 8.56 0.01
N ILE A 31 -5.75 8.80 -0.95
CA ILE A 31 -5.14 10.10 -1.24
C ILE A 31 -5.26 10.38 -2.74
N THR A 32 -5.23 11.65 -3.11
CA THR A 32 -5.20 12.05 -4.53
C THR A 32 -3.79 12.44 -4.94
N SER A 33 -3.28 11.85 -6.02
CA SER A 33 -2.01 12.22 -6.62
C SER A 33 -2.07 13.61 -7.26
N ARG A 34 -0.91 14.21 -7.53
CA ARG A 34 -0.79 15.49 -8.27
C ARG A 34 -1.48 15.50 -9.65
N LYS A 35 -1.72 14.32 -10.23
CA LYS A 35 -2.40 14.15 -11.52
C LYS A 35 -3.88 13.79 -11.38
N GLY A 36 -4.46 13.95 -10.19
CA GLY A 36 -5.87 13.64 -9.91
C GLY A 36 -6.20 12.16 -9.75
N LYS A 37 -5.22 11.26 -9.80
CA LYS A 37 -5.45 9.82 -9.63
C LYS A 37 -5.47 9.41 -8.16
N GLU A 38 -6.39 8.52 -7.81
CA GLU A 38 -6.47 7.90 -6.50
C GLU A 38 -5.26 7.01 -6.19
N MET A 39 -4.77 7.09 -4.96
CA MET A 39 -3.65 6.33 -4.42
C MET A 39 -3.97 5.92 -2.98
N LEU A 40 -3.31 4.87 -2.50
CA LEU A 40 -3.40 4.45 -1.11
C LEU A 40 -2.08 4.79 -0.40
N LEU A 41 -2.14 5.52 0.71
CA LEU A 41 -1.01 5.74 1.60
C LEU A 41 -1.10 4.73 2.75
N TYR A 42 -0.05 3.94 2.93
CA TYR A 42 0.02 2.96 4.00
C TYR A 42 1.48 2.81 4.44
N ARG A 43 1.74 2.94 5.75
CA ARG A 43 3.08 2.82 6.36
C ARG A 43 4.20 3.57 5.61
N LYS A 44 3.95 4.85 5.25
CA LYS A 44 4.87 5.75 4.52
C LYS A 44 5.13 5.39 3.05
N TYR A 45 4.49 4.35 2.53
CA TYR A 45 4.52 4.00 1.12
C TYR A 45 3.21 4.35 0.43
N THR A 46 3.31 4.66 -0.85
CA THR A 46 2.14 4.91 -1.69
C THR A 46 1.93 3.79 -2.68
N TYR A 47 0.67 3.47 -2.90
CA TYR A 47 0.25 2.41 -3.77
C TYR A 47 -0.72 2.97 -4.81
N ARG A 48 -0.59 2.51 -6.05
CA ARG A 48 -1.54 2.80 -7.12
C ARG A 48 -2.52 1.64 -7.25
N LYS A 49 -3.76 1.94 -7.57
CA LYS A 49 -4.77 0.91 -7.88
C LYS A 49 -4.33 0.15 -9.14
N GLN A 50 -4.19 -1.17 -9.02
CA GLN A 50 -3.87 -2.05 -10.13
C GLN A 50 -5.15 -2.57 -10.80
N TYR A 51 -6.09 -3.07 -10.00
CA TYR A 51 -7.43 -3.48 -10.44
C TYR A 51 -8.40 -3.49 -9.28
N THR A 52 -9.69 -3.50 -9.61
CA THR A 52 -10.81 -3.71 -8.70
C THR A 52 -11.64 -4.88 -9.19
N THR A 53 -12.04 -5.76 -8.28
CA THR A 53 -13.07 -6.78 -8.50
C THR A 53 -14.32 -6.39 -7.72
N SER A 54 -15.38 -7.21 -7.79
CA SER A 54 -16.61 -7.00 -7.00
C SER A 54 -16.39 -6.99 -5.48
N GLU A 55 -15.30 -7.61 -5.01
CA GLU A 55 -15.06 -7.86 -3.59
C GLU A 55 -13.84 -7.13 -3.04
N LYS A 56 -12.85 -6.84 -3.89
CA LYS A 56 -11.56 -6.29 -3.43
C LYS A 56 -10.89 -5.40 -4.44
N CYS A 57 -10.09 -4.47 -3.94
CA CYS A 57 -9.14 -3.69 -4.73
C CYS A 57 -7.72 -4.17 -4.47
N ARG A 58 -6.93 -4.33 -5.53
CA ARG A 58 -5.49 -4.58 -5.43
C ARG A 58 -4.72 -3.30 -5.68
N TRP A 59 -3.83 -2.98 -4.76
CA TRP A 59 -2.96 -1.83 -4.79
C TRP A 59 -1.50 -2.29 -4.86
N VAL A 60 -0.69 -1.70 -5.72
CA VAL A 60 0.74 -2.04 -5.87
C VAL A 60 1.59 -0.82 -5.64
N CYS A 61 2.81 -1.00 -5.12
CA CYS A 61 3.74 0.10 -4.89
C CYS A 61 3.83 1.02 -6.12
N SER A 62 3.71 2.33 -5.90
CA SER A 62 3.75 3.32 -6.97
C SER A 62 5.14 3.85 -7.27
N THR A 63 6.13 3.57 -6.40
CA THR A 63 7.45 4.21 -6.44
C THR A 63 8.39 3.56 -7.43
N LYS A 64 8.49 2.22 -7.41
CA LYS A 64 9.41 1.46 -8.27
C LYS A 64 8.67 0.34 -8.98
N LYS A 65 9.00 0.10 -10.25
CA LYS A 65 8.36 -0.94 -11.07
C LYS A 65 8.72 -2.37 -10.62
N ASN A 66 9.90 -2.56 -10.03
CA ASN A 66 10.40 -3.82 -9.49
C ASN A 66 10.12 -4.00 -7.99
N CYS A 67 9.29 -3.14 -7.41
CA CYS A 67 8.83 -3.32 -6.04
C CYS A 67 7.65 -4.27 -6.04
N HIS A 68 7.74 -5.33 -5.22
CA HIS A 68 6.73 -6.38 -5.15
C HIS A 68 5.71 -6.16 -4.04
N SER A 69 5.76 -5.04 -3.32
CA SER A 69 4.77 -4.77 -2.28
C SER A 69 3.37 -4.54 -2.84
N VAL A 70 2.39 -5.19 -2.20
CA VAL A 70 0.97 -5.19 -2.55
C VAL A 70 0.13 -4.95 -1.29
N VAL A 71 -0.97 -4.22 -1.44
CA VAL A 71 -2.02 -4.08 -0.43
C VAL A 71 -3.36 -4.44 -1.07
N PHE A 72 -4.20 -5.16 -0.32
CA PHE A 72 -5.56 -5.47 -0.70
C PHE A 72 -6.52 -4.75 0.23
N THR A 73 -7.55 -4.14 -0.35
CA THR A 73 -8.65 -3.55 0.41
C THR A 73 -9.97 -4.16 -0.02
N ASP A 74 -11.00 -4.07 0.81
CA ASP A 74 -12.38 -4.27 0.40
C ASP A 74 -12.89 -3.07 -0.44
N MET A 75 -14.19 -3.07 -0.75
CA MET A 75 -14.85 -1.97 -1.47
C MET A 75 -15.02 -0.68 -0.64
N ASN A 76 -14.88 -0.77 0.68
CA ASN A 76 -14.92 0.35 1.61
C ASN A 76 -13.51 0.91 1.93
N ASN A 77 -12.48 0.47 1.18
CA ASN A 77 -11.07 0.81 1.39
C ASN A 77 -10.47 0.33 2.72
N VAL A 78 -11.09 -0.65 3.37
CA VAL A 78 -10.55 -1.32 4.57
C VAL A 78 -9.50 -2.32 4.13
N ILE A 79 -8.30 -2.28 4.74
CA ILE A 79 -7.23 -3.23 4.43
C ILE A 79 -7.65 -4.63 4.83
N THR A 80 -7.60 -5.57 3.89
CA THR A 80 -7.91 -6.99 4.11
C THR A 80 -6.67 -7.86 4.15
N SER A 81 -5.59 -7.46 3.46
CA SER A 81 -4.32 -8.18 3.45
C SER A 81 -3.19 -7.30 2.90
N THR A 82 -1.96 -7.53 3.35
CA THR A 82 -0.76 -6.83 2.86
C THR A 82 0.35 -7.83 2.53
N PHE A 83 1.19 -7.46 1.57
CA PHE A 83 2.48 -8.08 1.29
C PHE A 83 3.50 -6.95 1.19
N GLU A 84 4.28 -6.74 2.24
CA GLU A 84 5.11 -5.54 2.43
C GLU A 84 6.59 -5.75 2.06
N SER A 85 6.84 -6.48 0.96
CA SER A 85 8.20 -6.67 0.43
C SER A 85 8.61 -5.49 -0.46
N HIS A 86 9.09 -4.41 0.17
CA HIS A 86 9.71 -3.28 -0.54
C HIS A 86 11.20 -3.52 -0.75
N SER A 87 11.67 -3.33 -1.98
CA SER A 87 13.09 -3.39 -2.35
C SER A 87 13.76 -2.01 -2.37
N HIS A 88 13.14 -1.03 -1.71
CA HIS A 88 13.59 0.35 -1.68
C HIS A 88 13.08 1.07 -0.42
N ASP A 89 13.76 2.16 -0.07
CA ASP A 89 13.34 3.04 1.00
C ASP A 89 12.02 3.77 0.69
N PRO A 90 11.27 4.21 1.72
CA PRO A 90 10.12 5.07 1.55
C PRO A 90 10.48 6.35 0.76
N PRO A 91 9.61 6.82 -0.14
CA PRO A 91 9.86 8.06 -0.85
C PRO A 91 9.89 9.26 0.10
N LYS A 92 10.92 10.11 -0.04
CA LYS A 92 11.07 11.32 0.79
C LYS A 92 10.19 12.48 0.36
N TYR A 93 9.44 12.37 -0.74
CA TYR A 93 8.70 13.51 -1.32
C TYR A 93 7.73 14.16 -0.32
N TYR A 94 7.18 13.39 0.61
CA TYR A 94 6.25 13.89 1.63
C TYR A 94 6.91 14.45 2.89
N LEU A 95 8.24 14.39 3.00
CA LEU A 95 8.95 15.04 4.12
C LEU A 95 9.09 16.54 3.91
N ASN A 96 8.91 17.02 2.67
CA ASN A 96 8.88 18.45 2.40
C ASN A 96 7.45 18.98 2.65
N PRO A 97 7.26 19.97 3.56
CA PRO A 97 5.97 20.57 3.83
C PRO A 97 5.21 21.05 2.59
N ASN A 98 5.94 21.51 1.57
CA ASN A 98 5.37 21.99 0.30
C ASN A 98 4.88 20.87 -0.63
N ASN A 99 5.28 19.63 -0.37
CA ASN A 99 4.91 18.44 -1.16
C ASN A 99 4.04 17.46 -0.35
N LEU A 100 3.57 17.87 0.83
CA LEU A 100 2.66 17.08 1.65
C LEU A 100 1.34 16.86 0.92
N LEU A 101 0.93 15.60 0.80
CA LEU A 101 -0.42 15.28 0.35
C LEU A 101 -1.41 15.66 1.45
N GLY A 102 -2.63 16.07 1.05
CA GLY A 102 -3.69 16.43 1.99
C GLY A 102 -3.93 15.36 3.07
N ALA A 103 -3.83 14.09 2.71
CA ALA A 103 -3.98 12.96 3.63
C ALA A 103 -2.84 12.78 4.65
N ILE A 104 -1.69 13.43 4.46
CA ILE A 104 -0.56 13.44 5.40
C ILE A 104 -0.70 14.63 6.36
N ARG A 105 -1.56 15.61 6.05
CA ARG A 105 -1.78 16.81 6.87
C ARG A 105 -2.42 16.52 8.23
N GLU A 106 -3.20 15.45 8.37
CA GLU A 106 -3.90 15.15 9.64
C GLU A 106 -2.96 14.75 10.79
N ARG A 107 -1.68 14.44 10.53
CA ARG A 107 -0.74 14.10 11.61
C ARG A 107 0.69 14.56 11.33
N LEU A 108 0.86 15.84 11.04
CA LEU A 108 2.13 16.54 11.21
C LEU A 108 1.88 17.82 12.02
N VAL A 109 1.41 17.65 13.26
CA VAL A 109 1.71 18.65 14.28
C VAL A 109 3.18 18.43 14.61
N LEU A 110 4.06 19.06 13.85
CA LEU A 110 5.37 19.38 14.37
C LEU A 110 5.10 20.48 15.39
N GLU A 111 4.88 20.10 16.65
CA GLU A 111 5.11 21.05 17.73
C GLU A 111 6.60 21.36 17.69
N VAL A 112 6.92 22.48 17.05
CA VAL A 112 8.24 23.08 17.10
C VAL A 112 8.16 24.05 18.26
N GLU A 113 8.73 23.68 19.41
CA GLU A 113 9.07 24.64 20.47
C GLU A 113 10.18 25.59 20.00
#